data_AF-A0A1Q7MWW4-F1
#
_entry.id   AF-A0A1Q7MWW4-F1
#
_cell.length_a   1.000
_cell.length_b   1.000
_cell.length_c   1.000
_cell.angle_alpha   90.00
_cell.angle_beta   90.00
_cell.angle_gamma   90.00
#
_symmetry.space_group_name_H-M   'P 1'
#
loop_
_entity.id
_entity.type
_entity.pdbx_description
1 polymer ?
#
loop_
_entity_poly.entity_id
_entity_poly.type
_entity_poly.pdbx_seq_one_letter_code
_entity_poly.pdbx_strand_id
1 'polypeptide(L)'
;MYHFTESVTVHILELHGALVPVRQDGLPIFDDSRSFNLEISSANITMTTDSLANVLNQYVFVASEAPLKDLTVTTEGNKLKVKGKLHSKGDISFETVGTLSATPEGQIRIHAQKVKAAHLPVKGLMDLLGLNIADLINTKKVRGVRSEENDLILDPQQILPPPHIEGRVTAIRIEGNQIVQVFGNKPKAELPLAFGGNYMAYRGAQLRFGKLTMSDTDMILIDMDPKDPFDFYLDHYRDQLVAGHTKITPEFGLRVFMRDFNKLRKEQRQIKKAAPRPPS
;
A
#
# COMPACT_ATOMS: atom_id res chain seq x y z
N MET A 1 -1.93 -5.01 10.02
CA MET A 1 -1.08 -4.89 8.82
C MET A 1 -1.82 -5.44 7.62
N TYR A 2 -1.76 -4.75 6.48
CA TYR A 2 -2.31 -5.21 5.21
C TYR A 2 -1.18 -5.39 4.20
N HIS A 3 -1.04 -6.60 3.68
CA HIS A 3 -0.10 -6.90 2.61
C HIS A 3 -0.81 -6.76 1.28
N PHE A 4 -0.30 -5.84 0.46
CA PHE A 4 -0.58 -5.87 -0.96
C PHE A 4 0.24 -6.98 -1.63
N THR A 5 1.54 -7.02 -1.31
CA THR A 5 2.45 -8.10 -1.69
C THR A 5 3.37 -8.46 -0.52
N GLU A 6 4.21 -9.49 -0.71
CA GLU A 6 5.28 -9.88 0.23
C GLU A 6 6.20 -8.73 0.66
N SER A 7 6.41 -7.74 -0.20
CA SER A 7 7.32 -6.62 0.03
C SER A 7 6.64 -5.26 0.12
N VAL A 8 5.33 -5.20 -0.12
CA VAL A 8 4.52 -3.98 -0.03
C VAL A 8 3.44 -4.18 1.01
N THR A 9 3.68 -3.62 2.19
CA THR A 9 2.76 -3.69 3.32
C THR A 9 2.45 -2.28 3.82
N VAL A 10 1.21 -2.08 4.26
CA VAL A 10 0.74 -0.89 4.95
C VAL A 10 0.15 -1.25 6.31
N HIS A 11 0.17 -0.32 7.25
CA HIS A 11 -0.58 -0.43 8.49
C HIS A 11 -1.86 0.40 8.35
N ILE A 12 -3.01 -0.25 8.43
CA ILE A 12 -4.30 0.41 8.46
C ILE A 12 -4.69 0.55 9.93
N LEU A 13 -4.76 1.78 10.43
CA LEU A 13 -5.25 2.05 11.79
C LEU A 13 -6.78 2.04 11.82
N GLU A 14 -7.39 2.70 10.84
CA GLU A 14 -8.83 2.77 10.64
C GLU A 14 -9.09 3.00 9.14
N LEU A 15 -10.12 2.36 8.60
CA LEU A 15 -10.56 2.56 7.22
C LEU A 15 -12.07 2.37 7.13
N HIS A 16 -12.72 3.32 6.46
CA HIS A 16 -14.12 3.25 6.06
C HIS A 16 -14.20 3.44 4.54
N GLY A 17 -15.04 2.65 3.90
CA GLY A 17 -15.15 2.64 2.45
C GLY A 17 -16.11 1.59 1.93
N ALA A 18 -16.12 1.42 0.61
CA ALA A 18 -16.91 0.42 -0.08
C ALA A 18 -16.01 -0.48 -0.94
N LEU A 19 -16.36 -1.75 -1.03
CA LEU A 19 -15.83 -2.62 -2.07
C LEU A 19 -16.75 -2.52 -3.27
N VAL A 20 -16.23 -2.02 -4.39
CA VAL A 20 -17.00 -1.79 -5.59
C VAL A 20 -16.49 -2.73 -6.68
N PRO A 21 -17.35 -3.56 -7.29
CA PRO A 21 -16.90 -4.47 -8.34
C PRO A 21 -16.34 -3.69 -9.54
N VAL A 22 -15.21 -4.17 -10.08
CA VAL A 22 -14.55 -3.54 -11.24
C VAL A 22 -15.41 -3.62 -12.50
N ARG A 23 -16.27 -4.66 -12.60
CA ARG A 23 -17.19 -4.86 -13.72
C ARG A 23 -18.60 -4.52 -13.25
N GLN A 24 -19.39 -3.86 -14.11
CA GLN A 24 -20.75 -3.42 -13.80
C GLN A 24 -21.67 -4.56 -13.33
N ASP A 25 -21.65 -5.70 -14.01
CA ASP A 25 -22.40 -6.91 -13.62
C ASP A 25 -21.55 -7.88 -12.76
N GLY A 26 -20.46 -7.36 -12.20
CA GLY A 26 -19.52 -8.09 -11.38
C GLY A 26 -19.93 -8.10 -9.91
N LEU A 27 -19.08 -8.74 -9.13
CA LEU A 27 -19.26 -8.98 -7.71
C LEU A 27 -17.87 -8.92 -7.08
N PRO A 28 -17.67 -8.25 -5.92
CA PRO A 28 -16.42 -8.37 -5.18
C PRO A 28 -16.19 -9.82 -4.77
N ILE A 29 -15.04 -10.37 -5.15
CA ILE A 29 -14.61 -11.73 -4.82
C ILE A 29 -13.31 -11.62 -4.02
N PHE A 30 -13.32 -12.02 -2.74
CA PHE A 30 -12.11 -11.94 -1.92
C PHE A 30 -10.96 -12.79 -2.44
N ASP A 31 -11.27 -13.88 -3.15
CA ASP A 31 -10.27 -14.75 -3.78
C ASP A 31 -9.61 -14.11 -5.02
N ASP A 32 -10.06 -12.93 -5.47
CA ASP A 32 -9.48 -12.19 -6.59
C ASP A 32 -9.43 -10.69 -6.28
N SER A 33 -8.26 -10.20 -5.88
CA SER A 33 -7.98 -8.78 -5.58
C SER A 33 -8.25 -7.83 -6.75
N ARG A 34 -8.41 -8.34 -7.97
CA ARG A 34 -8.72 -7.54 -9.17
C ARG A 34 -10.21 -7.50 -9.49
N SER A 35 -11.05 -8.18 -8.72
CA SER A 35 -12.50 -8.19 -8.93
C SER A 35 -13.20 -6.94 -8.38
N PHE A 36 -12.53 -6.18 -7.50
CA PHE A 36 -13.08 -4.98 -6.88
C PHE A 36 -12.02 -3.88 -6.69
N ASN A 37 -12.51 -2.65 -6.63
CA ASN A 37 -11.78 -1.50 -6.09
C ASN A 37 -12.23 -1.25 -4.64
N LEU A 38 -11.35 -0.68 -3.83
CA LEU A 38 -11.66 -0.17 -2.51
C LEU A 38 -11.86 1.34 -2.59
N GLU A 39 -13.11 1.79 -2.59
CA GLU A 39 -13.47 3.21 -2.50
C GLU A 39 -13.37 3.68 -1.04
N ILE A 40 -12.29 4.37 -0.72
CA ILE A 40 -11.98 4.89 0.61
C ILE A 40 -12.71 6.21 0.82
N SER A 41 -13.65 6.22 1.77
CA SER A 41 -14.30 7.45 2.24
C SER A 41 -13.48 8.16 3.31
N SER A 42 -12.84 7.38 4.20
CA SER A 42 -11.85 7.88 5.15
C SER A 42 -10.89 6.78 5.58
N ALA A 43 -9.62 7.13 5.80
CA ALA A 43 -8.66 6.18 6.36
C ALA A 43 -7.48 6.87 7.04
N ASN A 44 -6.85 6.16 7.97
CA ASN A 44 -5.52 6.48 8.48
C ASN A 44 -4.60 5.28 8.20
N ILE A 45 -3.69 5.47 7.27
CA ILE A 45 -2.82 4.42 6.75
C ILE A 45 -1.36 4.87 6.89
N THR A 46 -0.51 4.01 7.45
CA THR A 46 0.94 4.24 7.45
C THR A 46 1.64 3.26 6.51
N MET A 47 2.67 3.75 5.83
CA MET A 47 3.51 2.98 4.93
C MET A 47 4.97 3.24 5.29
N THR A 48 5.80 2.21 5.37
CA THR A 48 7.23 2.39 5.62
C THR A 48 7.92 2.97 4.38
N THR A 49 9.08 3.60 4.55
CA THR A 49 9.89 4.03 3.40
C THR A 49 10.36 2.85 2.55
N ASP A 50 10.59 1.68 3.14
CA ASP A 50 10.94 0.46 2.42
C ASP A 50 9.78 -0.02 1.53
N SER A 51 8.55 -0.03 2.07
CA SER A 51 7.36 -0.34 1.27
C SER A 51 7.18 0.64 0.11
N LEU A 52 7.40 1.95 0.33
CA LEU A 52 7.35 2.93 -0.76
C LEU A 52 8.44 2.66 -1.81
N ALA A 53 9.68 2.39 -1.40
CA ALA A 53 10.75 2.03 -2.32
C ALA A 53 10.40 0.79 -3.15
N ASN A 54 9.79 -0.22 -2.52
CA ASN A 54 9.32 -1.43 -3.22
C ASN A 54 8.18 -1.11 -4.20
N VAL A 55 7.21 -0.27 -3.83
CA VAL A 55 6.17 0.21 -4.76
C VAL A 55 6.81 0.86 -5.99
N LEU A 56 7.74 1.79 -5.76
CA LEU A 56 8.37 2.54 -6.84
C LEU A 56 9.20 1.64 -7.78
N ASN A 57 9.97 0.70 -7.24
CA ASN A 57 10.81 -0.17 -8.07
C ASN A 57 10.04 -1.32 -8.74
N GLN A 58 9.03 -1.88 -8.08
CA GLN A 58 8.36 -3.12 -8.53
C GLN A 58 7.05 -2.89 -9.27
N TYR A 59 6.49 -1.68 -9.22
CA TYR A 59 5.20 -1.36 -9.87
C TYR A 59 5.25 -0.10 -10.73
N VAL A 60 5.98 0.93 -10.29
CA VAL A 60 5.98 2.22 -10.97
C VAL A 60 7.06 2.29 -12.06
N PHE A 61 8.31 2.01 -11.70
CA PHE A 61 9.48 2.14 -12.57
C PHE A 61 10.01 0.78 -13.03
N VAL A 62 9.10 -0.10 -13.44
CA VAL A 62 9.42 -1.48 -13.84
C VAL A 62 9.99 -1.62 -15.25
N ALA A 63 9.66 -0.67 -16.13
CA ALA A 63 10.08 -0.72 -17.51
C ALA A 63 11.61 -0.58 -17.63
N SER A 64 12.21 -1.24 -18.61
CA SER A 64 13.67 -1.19 -18.80
C SER A 64 14.20 0.23 -19.05
N GLU A 65 13.35 1.06 -19.66
CA GLU A 65 13.54 2.44 -20.04
C GLU A 65 12.93 3.43 -19.03
N ALA A 66 12.48 2.94 -17.87
CA ALA A 66 11.96 3.79 -16.82
C ALA A 66 12.98 4.87 -16.43
N PRO A 67 12.55 6.11 -16.17
CA PRO A 67 13.46 7.23 -15.93
C PRO A 67 14.24 7.09 -14.63
N LEU A 68 13.76 6.28 -13.68
CA LEU A 68 14.39 6.07 -12.37
C LEU A 68 14.55 4.56 -12.12
N LYS A 69 15.64 4.18 -11.44
CA LYS A 69 15.97 2.79 -11.08
C LYS A 69 16.62 2.72 -9.71
N ASP A 70 16.62 1.52 -9.12
CA ASP A 70 17.32 1.20 -7.87
C ASP A 70 17.01 2.18 -6.74
N LEU A 71 15.74 2.55 -6.60
CA LEU A 71 15.30 3.57 -5.65
C LEU A 71 15.40 3.05 -4.21
N THR A 72 16.04 3.83 -3.35
CA THR A 72 15.99 3.66 -1.90
C THR A 72 15.35 4.91 -1.30
N VAL A 73 14.42 4.71 -0.38
CA VAL A 73 13.74 5.81 0.32
C VAL A 73 14.04 5.67 1.81
N THR A 74 14.46 6.76 2.43
CA THR A 74 14.65 6.88 3.88
C THR A 74 14.09 8.22 4.36
N THR A 75 14.09 8.44 5.67
CA THR A 75 13.69 9.72 6.26
C THR A 75 14.92 10.51 6.71
N GLU A 76 14.82 11.84 6.62
CA GLU A 76 15.78 12.79 7.17
C GLU A 76 14.98 13.85 7.94
N GLY A 77 14.72 13.57 9.23
CA GLY A 77 13.78 14.35 10.03
C GLY A 77 12.35 14.22 9.48
N ASN A 78 11.73 15.36 9.14
CA ASN A 78 10.39 15.42 8.52
C ASN A 78 10.42 15.44 6.98
N LYS A 79 11.53 15.01 6.38
CA LYS A 79 11.73 14.97 4.92
C LYS A 79 11.98 13.56 4.44
N LEU A 80 11.65 13.28 3.18
CA LEU A 80 12.11 12.09 2.49
C LEU A 80 13.49 12.34 1.90
N LYS A 81 14.35 11.35 2.04
CA LYS A 81 15.61 11.23 1.33
C LYS A 81 15.49 10.08 0.34
N VAL A 82 15.69 10.36 -0.93
CA VAL A 82 15.58 9.38 -2.02
C VAL A 82 16.92 9.27 -2.70
N LYS A 83 17.41 8.05 -2.86
CA LYS A 83 18.59 7.72 -3.67
C LYS A 83 18.20 6.79 -4.79
N GLY A 84 18.94 6.81 -5.89
CA GLY A 84 18.79 5.84 -6.95
C GLY A 84 19.61 6.19 -8.17
N LYS A 85 19.18 5.70 -9.32
CA LYS A 85 19.79 5.97 -10.63
C LYS A 85 18.79 6.66 -11.54
N LEU A 86 19.24 7.72 -12.18
CA LEU A 86 18.55 8.41 -13.26
C LEU A 86 18.95 7.76 -14.58
N HIS A 87 17.97 7.28 -15.34
CA HIS A 87 18.18 6.68 -16.64
C HIS A 87 18.17 7.75 -17.74
N SER A 88 19.33 7.98 -18.37
CA SER A 88 19.51 8.93 -19.49
C SER A 88 20.34 8.26 -20.61
N LYS A 89 21.44 8.87 -21.06
CA LYS A 89 22.43 8.22 -21.97
C LYS A 89 23.30 7.15 -21.29
N GLY A 90 23.03 6.91 -20.02
CA GLY A 90 23.64 5.97 -19.08
C GLY A 90 22.93 6.13 -17.74
N ASP A 91 23.28 5.32 -16.74
CA ASP A 91 22.67 5.40 -15.41
C ASP A 91 23.50 6.29 -14.48
N ILE A 92 22.92 7.42 -14.07
CA ILE A 92 23.58 8.42 -13.21
C ILE A 92 23.05 8.28 -11.80
N SER A 93 23.93 8.04 -10.82
CA SER A 93 23.52 8.01 -9.42
C SER A 93 23.07 9.39 -8.94
N PHE A 94 21.94 9.44 -8.23
CA PHE A 94 21.42 10.67 -7.64
C PHE A 94 20.97 10.47 -6.18
N GLU A 95 20.90 11.59 -5.47
CA GLU A 95 20.33 11.74 -4.14
C GLU A 95 19.49 13.01 -4.11
N THR A 96 18.27 12.93 -3.57
CA THR A 96 17.41 14.09 -3.34
C THR A 96 16.82 14.08 -1.94
N VAL A 97 16.56 15.27 -1.40
CA VAL A 97 15.82 15.46 -0.14
C VAL A 97 14.62 16.37 -0.42
N GLY A 98 13.44 15.95 0.02
CA GLY A 98 12.18 16.66 -0.28
C GLY A 98 11.14 16.58 0.83
N THR A 99 10.22 17.53 0.82
CA THR A 99 9.06 17.57 1.74
C THR A 99 7.84 16.90 1.13
N LEU A 100 6.99 16.33 1.98
CA LEU A 100 5.71 15.75 1.58
C LEU A 100 4.56 16.73 1.80
N SER A 101 3.63 16.77 0.85
CA SER A 101 2.33 17.42 1.02
C SER A 101 1.24 16.70 0.22
N ALA A 102 -0.01 16.90 0.60
CA ALA A 102 -1.15 16.46 -0.20
C ALA A 102 -1.49 17.53 -1.25
N THR A 103 -1.80 17.12 -2.47
CA THR A 103 -2.29 18.05 -3.50
C THR A 103 -3.80 18.31 -3.31
N PRO A 104 -4.35 19.41 -3.86
CA PRO A 104 -5.81 19.65 -3.84
C PRO A 104 -6.63 18.52 -4.47
N GLU A 105 -6.05 17.80 -5.42
CA GLU A 105 -6.66 16.66 -6.13
C GLU A 105 -6.65 15.37 -5.30
N GLY A 106 -5.95 15.36 -4.15
CA GLY A 106 -5.82 14.20 -3.27
C GLY A 106 -4.65 13.29 -3.62
N GLN A 107 -3.65 13.78 -4.35
CA GLN A 107 -2.41 13.07 -4.68
C GLN A 107 -1.31 13.39 -3.65
N ILE A 108 -0.20 12.65 -3.71
CA ILE A 108 0.97 12.90 -2.88
C ILE A 108 1.97 13.74 -3.68
N ARG A 109 2.37 14.89 -3.15
CA ARG A 109 3.47 15.71 -3.68
C ARG A 109 4.73 15.49 -2.88
N ILE A 110 5.82 15.17 -3.58
CA ILE A 110 7.19 15.23 -3.07
C ILE A 110 7.84 16.47 -3.68
N HIS A 111 8.00 17.53 -2.90
CA HIS A 111 8.70 18.73 -3.34
C HIS A 111 10.18 18.62 -3.03
N ALA A 112 11.00 18.43 -4.06
CA ALA A 112 12.45 18.32 -3.89
C ALA A 112 13.08 19.68 -3.57
N GLN A 113 13.91 19.70 -2.53
CA GLN A 113 14.60 20.90 -2.08
C GLN A 113 16.08 20.89 -2.44
N LYS A 114 16.66 19.70 -2.62
CA LYS A 114 18.08 19.52 -2.95
C LYS A 114 18.21 18.29 -3.83
N VAL A 115 18.90 18.42 -4.95
CA VAL A 115 19.27 17.30 -5.82
C VAL A 115 20.80 17.27 -5.97
N LYS A 116 21.39 16.09 -5.80
CA LYS A 116 22.80 15.81 -6.06
C LYS A 116 22.87 14.66 -7.06
N ALA A 117 23.64 14.82 -8.13
CA ALA A 117 23.85 13.75 -9.10
C ALA A 117 25.35 13.64 -9.42
N ALA A 118 25.84 12.40 -9.52
CA ALA A 118 27.25 12.12 -9.77
C ALA A 118 27.62 12.41 -11.24
N HIS A 119 28.85 12.83 -11.51
CA HIS A 119 29.41 12.99 -12.87
C HIS A 119 28.69 14.00 -13.80
N LEU A 120 27.90 14.93 -13.26
CA LEU A 120 27.43 16.06 -14.05
C LEU A 120 28.60 16.98 -14.40
N PRO A 121 28.75 17.42 -15.68
CA PRO A 121 29.84 18.29 -16.08
C PRO A 121 29.80 19.61 -15.30
N VAL A 122 30.88 19.88 -14.56
CA VAL A 122 31.06 21.04 -13.66
C VAL A 122 30.94 22.41 -14.34
N LYS A 123 30.90 22.50 -15.69
CA LYS A 123 30.66 23.76 -16.39
C LYS A 123 29.21 24.29 -16.28
N GLY A 124 28.25 23.45 -15.90
CA GLY A 124 26.85 23.85 -15.64
C GLY A 124 26.51 23.96 -14.15
N LEU A 125 27.48 23.92 -13.25
CA LEU A 125 27.20 23.89 -11.80
C LEU A 125 26.71 25.24 -11.24
N MET A 126 26.92 26.35 -11.97
CA MET A 126 26.26 27.62 -11.66
C MET A 126 24.76 27.60 -12.02
N ASP A 127 24.33 26.69 -12.92
CA ASP A 127 22.93 26.55 -13.36
C ASP A 127 22.16 25.48 -12.57
N LEU A 128 22.84 24.62 -11.81
CA LEU A 128 22.19 23.54 -11.02
C LEU A 128 21.40 24.05 -9.81
N LEU A 129 21.51 25.34 -9.47
CA LEU A 129 20.63 25.99 -8.51
C LEU A 129 19.21 26.24 -9.08
N GLY A 130 18.97 25.90 -10.36
CA GLY A 130 17.68 26.07 -11.04
C GLY A 130 17.25 24.92 -11.95
N LEU A 131 17.85 23.72 -11.84
CA LEU A 131 17.35 22.55 -12.57
C LEU A 131 16.14 21.94 -11.88
N ASN A 132 15.02 21.90 -12.60
CA ASN A 132 13.79 21.33 -12.11
C ASN A 132 13.78 19.80 -12.30
N ILE A 133 13.15 19.06 -11.38
CA ILE A 133 12.91 17.61 -11.53
C ILE A 133 12.28 17.29 -12.89
N ALA A 134 11.33 18.09 -13.34
CA ALA A 134 10.64 17.90 -14.62
C ALA A 134 11.58 17.90 -15.85
N ASP A 135 12.75 18.55 -15.75
CA ASP A 135 13.75 18.58 -16.82
C ASP A 135 14.64 17.33 -16.79
N LEU A 136 14.74 16.68 -15.62
CA LEU A 136 15.60 15.52 -15.39
C LEU A 136 14.90 14.20 -15.71
N ILE A 137 13.60 14.09 -15.43
CA ILE A 137 12.84 12.84 -15.59
C ILE A 137 11.67 12.99 -16.56
N ASN A 138 11.57 12.07 -17.51
CA ASN A 138 10.39 11.98 -18.37
C ASN A 138 9.37 11.01 -17.77
N THR A 139 8.35 11.57 -17.11
CA THR A 139 7.28 10.80 -16.45
C THR A 139 6.06 10.56 -17.35
N LYS A 140 6.04 11.05 -18.60
CA LYS A 140 4.85 10.97 -19.48
C LYS A 140 4.33 9.57 -19.75
N LYS A 141 5.19 8.55 -19.66
CA LYS A 141 4.84 7.13 -19.85
C LYS A 141 4.76 6.35 -18.55
N VAL A 142 4.96 7.00 -17.40
CA VAL A 142 4.93 6.37 -16.08
C VAL A 142 3.56 6.59 -15.48
N ARG A 143 2.75 5.53 -15.43
CA ARG A 143 1.40 5.59 -14.89
C ARG A 143 1.45 5.99 -13.40
N GLY A 144 0.53 6.86 -12.99
CA GLY A 144 0.43 7.32 -11.60
C GLY A 144 1.53 8.26 -11.13
N VAL A 145 2.42 8.73 -12.02
CA VAL A 145 3.51 9.64 -11.68
C VAL A 145 3.52 10.83 -12.63
N ARG A 146 3.66 12.03 -12.07
CA ARG A 146 3.86 13.26 -12.83
C ARG A 146 4.99 14.07 -12.22
N SER A 147 5.82 14.65 -13.06
CA SER A 147 6.84 15.62 -12.66
C SER A 147 6.40 17.03 -13.07
N GLU A 148 6.42 17.97 -12.13
CA GLU A 148 6.08 19.38 -12.36
C GLU A 148 7.11 20.25 -11.64
N GLU A 149 7.90 21.05 -12.37
CA GLU A 149 8.99 21.82 -11.76
C GLU A 149 9.86 20.93 -10.84
N ASN A 150 9.89 21.22 -9.53
CA ASN A 150 10.61 20.46 -8.50
C ASN A 150 9.76 19.42 -7.77
N ASP A 151 8.53 19.20 -8.23
CA ASP A 151 7.59 18.27 -7.64
C ASP A 151 7.57 16.94 -8.39
N LEU A 152 7.55 15.85 -7.61
CA LEU A 152 7.09 14.55 -8.06
C LEU A 152 5.71 14.29 -7.44
N ILE A 153 4.69 14.23 -8.29
CA ILE A 153 3.32 13.93 -7.89
C ILE A 153 3.08 12.43 -8.10
N LEU A 154 2.65 11.75 -7.04
CA LEU A 154 2.33 10.33 -7.02
C LEU A 154 0.83 10.17 -6.78
N ASP A 155 0.17 9.35 -7.59
CA ASP A 155 -1.24 9.00 -7.43
C ASP A 155 -1.36 7.61 -6.77
N PRO A 156 -1.71 7.54 -5.46
CA PRO A 156 -1.85 6.27 -4.74
C PRO A 156 -2.79 5.28 -5.43
N GLN A 157 -3.80 5.79 -6.13
CA GLN A 157 -4.82 4.99 -6.82
C GLN A 157 -4.25 4.24 -8.04
N GLN A 158 -3.09 4.67 -8.55
CA GLN A 158 -2.48 4.12 -9.75
C GLN A 158 -1.14 3.41 -9.48
N ILE A 159 -0.42 3.81 -8.43
CA ILE A 159 0.92 3.27 -8.13
C ILE A 159 0.86 2.03 -7.23
N LEU A 160 -0.21 1.88 -6.43
CA LEU A 160 -0.35 0.73 -5.55
C LEU A 160 -0.85 -0.49 -6.35
N PRO A 161 -0.31 -1.69 -6.06
CA PRO A 161 -0.84 -2.95 -6.61
C PRO A 161 -2.30 -3.19 -6.19
N PRO A 162 -2.99 -4.15 -6.85
CA PRO A 162 -4.34 -4.56 -6.46
C PRO A 162 -4.45 -5.03 -5.00
N PRO A 163 -5.64 -4.89 -4.36
CA PRO A 163 -6.84 -4.24 -4.89
C PRO A 163 -6.61 -2.74 -5.05
N HIS A 164 -7.04 -2.19 -6.19
CA HIS A 164 -6.88 -0.76 -6.43
C HIS A 164 -7.72 0.02 -5.44
N ILE A 165 -7.18 1.15 -4.99
CA ILE A 165 -7.89 2.05 -4.09
C ILE A 165 -8.39 3.26 -4.87
N GLU A 166 -9.52 3.80 -4.44
CA GLU A 166 -10.01 5.10 -4.87
C GLU A 166 -10.20 5.97 -3.64
N GLY A 167 -9.63 7.17 -3.62
CA GLY A 167 -9.64 7.99 -2.43
C GLY A 167 -8.67 9.15 -2.49
N ARG A 168 -9.00 10.23 -1.78
CA ARG A 168 -8.20 11.46 -1.76
C ARG A 168 -7.35 11.55 -0.50
N VAL A 169 -6.04 11.71 -0.65
CA VAL A 169 -5.16 12.05 0.46
C VAL A 169 -5.45 13.49 0.89
N THR A 170 -5.84 13.69 2.15
CA THR A 170 -6.14 15.01 2.73
C THR A 170 -5.05 15.52 3.65
N ALA A 171 -4.25 14.62 4.22
CA ALA A 171 -3.04 14.97 4.96
C ALA A 171 -1.97 13.90 4.79
N ILE A 172 -0.72 14.32 4.81
CA ILE A 172 0.44 13.43 4.78
C ILE A 172 1.54 13.98 5.67
N ARG A 173 2.24 13.10 6.39
CA ARG A 173 3.36 13.46 7.25
C ARG A 173 4.33 12.30 7.43
N ILE A 174 5.50 12.59 7.98
CA ILE A 174 6.53 11.63 8.29
C ILE A 174 6.63 11.45 9.80
N GLU A 175 6.60 10.21 10.27
CA GLU A 175 6.79 9.82 11.67
C GLU A 175 7.83 8.68 11.73
N GLY A 176 9.05 8.99 12.17
CA GLY A 176 10.15 8.01 12.17
C GLY A 176 10.50 7.57 10.74
N ASN A 177 10.31 6.29 10.43
CA ASN A 177 10.47 5.71 9.09
C ASN A 177 9.12 5.49 8.37
N GLN A 178 8.02 6.03 8.91
CA GLN A 178 6.67 5.86 8.38
C GLN A 178 6.19 7.12 7.69
N ILE A 179 5.48 6.92 6.59
CA ILE A 179 4.72 7.91 5.86
C ILE A 179 3.26 7.70 6.25
N VAL A 180 2.74 8.61 7.07
CA VAL A 180 1.35 8.57 7.51
C VAL A 180 0.49 9.33 6.51
N GLN A 181 -0.53 8.67 5.98
CA GLN A 181 -1.48 9.17 5.00
C GLN A 181 -2.87 9.17 5.61
N VAL A 182 -3.54 10.32 5.56
CA VAL A 182 -4.95 10.46 5.92
C VAL A 182 -5.74 10.60 4.63
N PHE A 183 -6.74 9.75 4.47
CA PHE A 183 -7.66 9.79 3.33
C PHE A 183 -9.00 10.37 3.76
N GLY A 184 -9.58 11.18 2.87
CA GLY A 184 -10.90 11.76 3.04
C GLY A 184 -11.08 12.53 4.35
N ASN A 185 -12.33 12.59 4.81
CA ASN A 185 -12.71 13.21 6.08
C ASN A 185 -13.32 12.15 6.99
N LYS A 186 -12.87 12.08 8.25
CA LYS A 186 -13.48 11.16 9.21
C LYS A 186 -14.98 11.47 9.34
N PRO A 187 -15.87 10.46 9.33
CA PRO A 187 -17.29 10.66 9.55
C PRO A 187 -17.53 11.44 10.87
N LYS A 188 -18.50 12.36 10.87
CA LYS A 188 -18.84 13.16 12.07
C LYS A 188 -19.36 12.30 13.23
N ALA A 189 -20.00 11.18 12.93
CA ALA A 189 -20.44 10.21 13.91
C ALA A 189 -19.52 8.99 13.83
N GLU A 190 -18.96 8.59 14.96
CA GLU A 190 -18.24 7.32 15.04
C GLU A 190 -19.25 6.18 14.89
N LEU A 191 -19.00 5.29 13.93
CA LEU A 191 -19.77 4.07 13.82
C LEU A 191 -19.45 3.19 15.03
N PRO A 192 -20.45 2.55 15.66
CA PRO A 192 -20.19 1.62 16.75
C PRO A 192 -19.26 0.51 16.26
N LEU A 193 -18.29 0.14 17.09
CA LEU A 193 -17.37 -0.96 16.80
C LEU A 193 -18.17 -2.22 16.50
N ALA A 194 -17.84 -2.86 15.37
CA ALA A 194 -18.50 -4.10 14.98
C ALA A 194 -18.01 -5.30 15.82
N PHE A 195 -16.79 -5.20 16.36
CA PHE A 195 -16.16 -6.23 17.17
C PHE A 195 -15.11 -5.61 18.11
N GLY A 196 -14.80 -6.28 19.23
CA GLY A 196 -13.71 -5.86 20.11
C GLY A 196 -12.37 -6.43 19.65
N GLY A 197 -11.34 -5.59 19.50
CA GLY A 197 -10.03 -5.98 18.95
C GLY A 197 -9.87 -5.57 17.48
N ASN A 198 -8.99 -6.26 16.75
CA ASN A 198 -8.75 -5.97 15.34
C ASN A 198 -9.72 -6.73 14.44
N TYR A 199 -10.32 -6.05 13.46
CA TYR A 199 -11.26 -6.69 12.55
C TYR A 199 -11.37 -5.94 11.21
N MET A 200 -11.96 -6.62 10.22
CA MET A 200 -12.50 -6.02 9.00
C MET A 200 -13.97 -6.40 8.89
N ALA A 201 -14.86 -5.40 8.82
CA ALA A 201 -16.30 -5.61 8.75
C ALA A 201 -16.85 -5.20 7.38
N TYR A 202 -17.69 -6.06 6.82
CA TYR A 202 -18.33 -5.89 5.52
C TYR A 202 -19.84 -6.04 5.70
N ARG A 203 -20.60 -5.07 5.17
CA ARG A 203 -22.05 -4.99 5.36
C ARG A 203 -22.74 -4.58 4.06
N GLY A 204 -23.94 -5.10 3.84
CA GLY A 204 -24.74 -4.79 2.65
C GLY A 204 -24.23 -5.47 1.39
N ALA A 205 -24.92 -5.26 0.26
CA ALA A 205 -24.51 -5.66 -1.09
C ALA A 205 -24.07 -7.14 -1.24
N GLN A 206 -23.72 -7.52 -2.48
CA GLN A 206 -23.26 -8.87 -2.76
C GLN A 206 -21.75 -9.01 -2.50
N LEU A 207 -21.36 -10.12 -1.89
CA LEU A 207 -19.96 -10.46 -1.67
C LEU A 207 -19.73 -11.97 -1.82
N ARG A 208 -18.61 -12.36 -2.43
CA ARG A 208 -18.17 -13.75 -2.47
C ARG A 208 -16.92 -13.93 -1.63
N PHE A 209 -17.03 -14.90 -0.72
CA PHE A 209 -16.02 -15.25 0.26
C PHE A 209 -15.79 -16.76 0.21
N GLY A 210 -14.68 -17.18 -0.39
CA GLY A 210 -14.48 -18.58 -0.76
C GLY A 210 -15.63 -19.09 -1.65
N LYS A 211 -16.29 -20.16 -1.21
CA LYS A 211 -17.45 -20.74 -1.92
C LYS A 211 -18.80 -20.13 -1.54
N LEU A 212 -18.84 -19.23 -0.56
CA LEU A 212 -20.07 -18.60 -0.11
C LEU A 212 -20.31 -17.31 -0.90
N THR A 213 -21.52 -17.14 -1.41
CA THR A 213 -21.97 -15.86 -1.98
C THR A 213 -23.08 -15.33 -1.11
N MET A 214 -22.88 -14.15 -0.53
CA MET A 214 -23.87 -13.43 0.26
C MET A 214 -24.57 -12.43 -0.65
N SER A 215 -25.90 -12.40 -0.63
CA SER A 215 -26.69 -11.41 -1.38
C SER A 215 -26.85 -10.09 -0.63
N ASP A 216 -26.78 -10.15 0.70
CA ASP A 216 -26.73 -9.03 1.63
C ASP A 216 -25.66 -9.38 2.67
N THR A 217 -24.48 -8.77 2.55
CA THR A 217 -23.33 -9.16 3.35
C THR A 217 -23.55 -8.77 4.81
N ASP A 218 -23.36 -9.72 5.73
CA ASP A 218 -23.01 -9.45 7.12
C ASP A 218 -21.81 -10.33 7.45
N MET A 219 -20.61 -9.78 7.29
CA MET A 219 -19.37 -10.52 7.51
C MET A 219 -18.38 -9.70 8.34
N ILE A 220 -17.75 -10.35 9.32
CA ILE A 220 -16.63 -9.78 10.06
C ILE A 220 -15.46 -10.77 10.02
N LEU A 221 -14.33 -10.34 9.47
CA LEU A 221 -13.03 -11.00 9.64
C LEU A 221 -12.41 -10.50 10.94
N ILE A 222 -12.10 -11.41 11.84
CA ILE A 222 -11.70 -11.15 13.22
C ILE A 222 -10.31 -11.73 13.41
N ASP A 223 -9.41 -10.91 13.93
CA ASP A 223 -8.11 -11.38 14.38
C ASP A 223 -8.23 -12.28 15.61
N MET A 224 -7.60 -13.46 15.54
CA MET A 224 -7.56 -14.40 16.67
C MET A 224 -6.62 -13.95 17.80
N ASP A 225 -5.71 -13.02 17.56
CA ASP A 225 -4.75 -12.53 18.56
C ASP A 225 -4.64 -10.99 18.54
N PRO A 226 -5.59 -10.28 19.17
CA PRO A 226 -5.70 -8.82 19.07
C PRO A 226 -4.59 -8.05 19.82
N LYS A 227 -3.53 -8.72 20.28
CA LYS A 227 -2.40 -8.11 21.00
C LYS A 227 -1.41 -7.43 20.07
N ASP A 228 -1.35 -7.89 18.82
CA ASP A 228 -0.61 -7.25 17.73
C ASP A 228 -1.58 -6.84 16.62
N PRO A 229 -1.18 -6.00 15.64
CA PRO A 229 -2.07 -5.63 14.55
C PRO A 229 -2.38 -6.83 13.66
N PHE A 230 -3.67 -7.07 13.36
CA PHE A 230 -4.13 -8.13 12.47
C PHE A 230 -3.35 -8.13 11.15
N ASP A 231 -2.56 -9.17 10.90
CA ASP A 231 -1.66 -9.31 9.77
C ASP A 231 -2.33 -10.04 8.61
N PHE A 232 -3.04 -9.29 7.77
CA PHE A 232 -3.86 -9.80 6.69
C PHE A 232 -3.16 -9.69 5.33
N TYR A 233 -3.16 -10.78 4.57
CA TYR A 233 -2.70 -10.80 3.17
C TYR A 233 -3.74 -11.46 2.26
N LEU A 234 -4.35 -10.68 1.35
CA LEU A 234 -5.42 -11.16 0.49
C LEU A 234 -5.00 -12.31 -0.44
N ASP A 235 -3.81 -12.27 -1.05
CA ASP A 235 -3.35 -13.36 -1.92
C ASP A 235 -3.07 -14.67 -1.15
N HIS A 236 -2.85 -14.58 0.16
CA HIS A 236 -2.70 -15.72 1.08
C HIS A 236 -3.90 -15.89 2.00
N TYR A 237 -5.05 -15.30 1.64
CA TYR A 237 -6.27 -15.34 2.43
C TYR A 237 -6.71 -16.77 2.74
N ARG A 238 -6.59 -17.69 1.77
CA ARG A 238 -6.94 -19.10 1.95
C ARG A 238 -6.14 -19.78 3.07
N ASP A 239 -4.83 -19.55 3.13
CA ASP A 239 -3.96 -20.18 4.14
C ASP A 239 -4.34 -19.71 5.55
N GLN A 240 -4.64 -18.40 5.69
CA GLN A 240 -5.10 -17.80 6.94
C GLN A 240 -6.48 -18.31 7.35
N LEU A 241 -7.38 -18.49 6.38
CA LEU A 241 -8.71 -19.03 6.61
C LEU A 241 -8.68 -20.49 7.09
N VAL A 242 -7.86 -21.33 6.45
CA VAL A 242 -7.73 -22.76 6.81
C VAL A 242 -7.20 -22.96 8.22
N ALA A 243 -6.32 -22.06 8.68
CA ALA A 243 -5.81 -22.05 10.05
C ALA A 243 -6.78 -21.40 11.07
N GLY A 244 -7.92 -20.91 10.60
CA GLY A 244 -8.94 -20.23 11.38
C GLY A 244 -10.18 -21.08 11.63
N HIS A 245 -11.27 -20.42 12.00
CA HIS A 245 -12.59 -21.04 12.07
C HIS A 245 -13.70 -20.01 11.81
N THR A 246 -14.91 -20.49 11.52
CA THR A 246 -16.07 -19.63 11.26
C THR A 246 -17.22 -19.93 12.22
N LYS A 247 -18.04 -18.90 12.47
CA LYS A 247 -19.32 -19.01 13.18
C LYS A 247 -20.39 -18.27 12.40
N ILE A 248 -21.60 -18.80 12.43
CA ILE A 248 -22.79 -18.15 11.87
C ILE A 248 -23.61 -17.57 13.04
N THR A 249 -24.08 -16.34 12.91
CA THR A 249 -24.97 -15.70 13.90
C THR A 249 -26.42 -16.13 13.70
N PRO A 250 -27.33 -15.94 14.68
CA PRO A 250 -28.76 -16.20 14.49
C PRO A 250 -29.38 -15.44 13.31
N GLU A 251 -28.83 -14.27 12.97
CA GLU A 251 -29.22 -13.43 11.82
C GLU A 251 -28.54 -13.86 10.51
N PHE A 252 -27.90 -15.04 10.49
CA PHE A 252 -27.14 -15.59 9.36
C PHE A 252 -25.91 -14.78 8.94
N GLY A 253 -25.39 -13.90 9.81
CA GLY A 253 -24.11 -13.24 9.62
C GLY A 253 -22.93 -14.21 9.78
N LEU A 254 -21.83 -13.94 9.08
CA LEU A 254 -20.60 -14.73 9.15
C LEU A 254 -19.56 -14.02 10.03
N ARG A 255 -19.00 -14.75 10.99
CA ARG A 255 -17.85 -14.33 11.80
C ARG A 255 -16.70 -15.27 11.50
N VAL A 256 -15.60 -14.71 10.96
CA VAL A 256 -14.45 -15.48 10.50
C VAL A 256 -13.27 -15.14 11.40
N PHE A 257 -12.84 -16.09 12.20
CA PHE A 257 -11.67 -15.95 13.06
C PHE A 257 -10.44 -16.37 12.26
N MET A 258 -9.59 -15.41 11.97
CA MET A 258 -8.46 -15.51 11.06
C MET A 258 -7.15 -15.57 11.82
N ARG A 259 -6.24 -16.44 11.36
CA ARG A 259 -4.86 -16.47 11.85
C ARG A 259 -4.02 -15.45 11.08
N ASP A 260 -3.18 -14.71 11.77
CA ASP A 260 -2.20 -13.81 11.14
C ASP A 260 -1.28 -14.51 10.15
N PHE A 261 -1.05 -13.86 9.01
CA PHE A 261 -0.17 -14.35 7.97
C PHE A 261 1.24 -14.66 8.48
N ASN A 262 1.86 -13.77 9.26
CA ASN A 262 3.19 -14.00 9.81
C ASN A 262 3.26 -15.16 10.82
N LYS A 263 2.13 -15.59 11.41
CA LYS A 263 2.06 -16.70 12.37
C LYS A 263 2.01 -18.05 11.64
N LEU A 264 1.44 -18.10 10.43
CA LEU A 264 1.42 -19.32 9.59
C LEU A 264 2.83 -19.81 9.22
N ARG A 265 3.71 -18.88 8.83
CA ARG A 265 5.09 -19.19 8.41
C ARG A 265 5.94 -19.75 9.54
N LYS A 266 5.74 -19.26 10.76
CA LYS A 266 6.46 -19.73 11.95
C LYS A 266 6.10 -21.18 12.26
N GLU A 267 4.82 -21.52 12.17
CA GLU A 267 4.31 -22.86 12.41
C GLU A 267 4.80 -23.86 11.37
N GLN A 268 4.74 -23.51 10.08
CA GLN A 268 5.30 -24.35 9.01
C GLN A 268 6.82 -24.58 9.15
N ARG A 269 7.57 -23.57 9.57
CA ARG A 269 9.01 -23.70 9.86
C ARG A 269 9.28 -24.61 11.06
N GLN A 270 8.44 -24.55 12.09
CA GLN A 270 8.55 -25.43 13.26
C GLN A 270 8.20 -26.89 12.91
N ILE A 271 7.14 -27.13 12.13
CA ILE A 271 6.76 -28.46 11.64
C ILE A 271 7.89 -29.06 10.79
N LYS A 272 8.49 -28.29 9.86
CA LYS A 272 9.63 -28.74 9.06
C LYS A 272 10.88 -29.06 9.89
N LYS A 273 11.12 -28.33 10.98
CA LYS A 273 12.24 -28.62 11.90
C LYS A 273 11.98 -29.85 12.78
N ALA A 274 10.72 -30.13 13.09
CA ALA A 274 10.32 -31.28 13.90
C ALA A 274 10.16 -32.57 13.08
N ALA A 275 10.12 -32.49 11.75
CA ALA A 275 10.06 -33.67 10.89
C ALA A 275 11.34 -34.52 11.00
N PRO A 276 11.24 -35.84 11.24
CA PRO A 276 12.40 -36.72 11.29
C PRO A 276 13.13 -36.70 9.94
N ARG A 277 14.46 -36.66 9.96
CA ARG A 277 15.27 -36.75 8.74
C ARG A 277 15.00 -38.10 8.06
N PRO A 278 14.89 -38.14 6.72
CA PRO A 278 14.75 -39.41 6.01
C PRO A 278 15.96 -40.31 6.33
N PRO A 279 15.76 -41.63 6.46
CA PRO A 279 16.84 -42.56 6.71
C PRO A 279 17.88 -42.48 5.58
N SER A 280 19.14 -42.60 5.98
CA SER A 280 20.35 -42.55 5.13
C SER A 280 20.39 -43.68 4.12
#